data_AF-A0A9D5J8B1-F1
#
_entry.id   AF-A0A9D5J8B1-F1
#
_cell.length_a   1.000
_cell.length_b   1.000
_cell.length_c   1.000
_cell.angle_alpha   90.00
_cell.angle_beta   90.00
_cell.angle_gamma   90.00
#
_symmetry.space_group_name_H-M   'P 1'
#
loop_
_entity.id
_entity.type
_entity.pdbx_description
1 polymer ?
#
loop_
_entity_poly.entity_id
_entity_poly.type
_entity_poly.pdbx_seq_one_letter_code
_entity_poly.pdbx_strand_id
1 'polypeptide(L)' 'MESYPLIVEPLERELIWGGHALAERYGKPPNRAAAIGESWECWDQNRVRNGAYAGRTLADLRAQFGRALTGRADP' A
#
# COMPACT_ATOMS: atom_id res chain seq x y z
N MET A 1 9.40 6.43 17.30
CA MET A 1 9.36 5.90 15.92
C MET A 1 10.48 6.58 15.16
N GLU A 2 11.30 5.81 14.43
CA GLU A 2 12.25 6.39 13.49
C GLU A 2 11.46 7.04 12.35
N SER A 3 11.77 8.31 12.04
CA SER A 3 10.99 9.09 11.07
C SER A 3 11.67 9.06 9.71
N TYR A 4 11.01 8.43 8.74
CA TYR A 4 11.39 8.44 7.34
C TYR A 4 10.16 8.17 6.45
N PRO A 5 10.19 8.49 5.14
CA PRO A 5 9.08 8.19 4.25
C PRO A 5 8.86 6.67 4.12
N LEU A 6 7.67 6.19 4.51
CA LEU A 6 7.28 4.79 4.35
C LEU A 6 6.80 4.55 2.91
N ILE A 7 7.64 3.90 2.10
CA ILE A 7 7.26 3.42 0.77
C ILE A 7 6.57 2.08 0.95
N VAL A 8 5.34 1.92 0.46
CA VAL A 8 4.59 0.68 0.63
C VAL A 8 4.33 -0.02 -0.70
N GLU A 9 4.16 -1.35 -0.66
CA GLU A 9 3.73 -2.12 -1.82
C GLU A 9 2.23 -1.90 -2.05
N PRO A 10 1.78 -1.47 -3.24
CA PRO A 10 0.36 -1.45 -3.56
C PRO A 10 -0.20 -2.86 -3.62
N LEU A 11 -1.49 -3.01 -3.27
CA LEU A 11 -2.25 -4.23 -3.50
C LEU A 11 -3.13 -4.03 -4.73
N GLU A 12 -2.84 -4.75 -5.79
CA GLU A 12 -3.62 -4.73 -7.02
C GLU A 12 -4.71 -5.81 -6.96
N ARG A 13 -5.93 -5.46 -7.38
CA ARG A 13 -7.11 -6.33 -7.32
C ARG A 13 -7.71 -6.52 -8.70
N GLU A 14 -7.77 -7.77 -9.13
CA GLU A 14 -8.54 -8.18 -10.30
C GLU A 14 -10.04 -8.17 -9.97
N LEU A 15 -10.82 -7.51 -10.82
CA LEU A 15 -12.25 -7.28 -10.60
C LEU A 15 -13.01 -7.38 -11.94
N ILE A 16 -14.31 -7.69 -11.89
CA ILE A 16 -15.13 -7.90 -13.10
C ILE A 16 -15.22 -6.66 -14.01
N TRP A 17 -14.98 -5.48 -13.46
CA TRP A 17 -14.97 -4.20 -14.16
C TRP A 17 -13.54 -3.67 -14.41
N GLY A 18 -12.53 -4.47 -14.08
CA GLY A 18 -11.13 -4.11 -14.26
C GLY A 18 -10.68 -4.13 -15.71
N GLY A 19 -9.44 -3.71 -15.94
CA GLY A 19 -8.83 -3.65 -17.26
C GLY A 19 -7.39 -3.20 -17.21
N HIS A 20 -6.91 -2.57 -18.29
CA HIS A 20 -5.49 -2.23 -18.46
C HIS A 20 -5.16 -0.77 -18.15
N ALA A 21 -6.16 0.07 -17.85
CA ALA A 21 -5.98 1.51 -17.69
C ALA A 21 -4.96 1.87 -16.59
N LEU A 22 -4.90 1.11 -15.48
CA LEU A 22 -3.92 1.34 -14.42
C LEU A 22 -2.49 1.07 -14.87
N ALA A 23 -2.27 -0.01 -15.64
CA ALA A 23 -0.97 -0.32 -16.22
C ALA A 23 -0.57 0.70 -17.29
N GLU A 24 -1.50 1.07 -18.19
CA GLU A 24 -1.24 1.99 -19.30
C GLU A 24 -0.96 3.42 -18.85
N ARG A 25 -1.70 3.92 -17.85
CA ARG A 25 -1.60 5.32 -17.42
C ARG A 25 -0.57 5.55 -16.32
N TYR A 26 -0.35 4.57 -15.45
CA TYR A 26 0.49 4.71 -14.26
C TYR A 26 1.69 3.78 -14.25
N GLY A 27 1.93 3.02 -15.32
CA GLY A 27 3.09 2.12 -15.42
C GLY A 27 3.07 0.99 -14.39
N LYS A 28 1.89 0.64 -13.87
CA LYS A 28 1.73 -0.50 -12.95
C LYS A 28 2.21 -1.79 -13.62
N PRO A 29 2.74 -2.76 -12.85
CA PRO A 29 3.34 -3.98 -13.38
C PRO A 29 2.46 -4.59 -14.47
N PRO A 30 3.04 -4.88 -15.65
CA PRO A 30 2.27 -5.28 -16.81
C PRO A 30 1.91 -6.76 -16.71
N ASN A 31 1.25 -7.21 -15.63
CA ASN A 31 0.53 -8.46 -15.69
C ASN A 31 -0.70 -8.25 -16.58
N ARG A 32 -0.46 -8.12 -17.89
CA ARG A 32 -1.44 -7.80 -18.93
C ARG A 32 -2.54 -8.85 -19.05
N ALA A 33 -2.37 -10.01 -18.42
CA ALA A 33 -3.39 -11.04 -18.35
C ALA A 33 -4.50 -10.72 -17.33
N ALA A 34 -4.20 -9.96 -16.27
CA ALA A 34 -5.15 -9.66 -15.20
C ALA A 34 -5.91 -8.36 -15.47
N ALA A 35 -7.25 -8.41 -15.36
CA ALA A 35 -8.10 -7.23 -15.47
C ALA A 35 -8.15 -6.49 -14.12
N ILE A 36 -7.16 -5.64 -13.86
CA ILE A 36 -7.06 -4.92 -12.58
C ILE A 36 -8.09 -3.78 -12.53
N GLY A 37 -8.99 -3.82 -11.55
CA GLY A 37 -9.96 -2.75 -11.31
C GLY A 37 -9.48 -1.76 -10.26
N GLU A 38 -8.82 -2.23 -9.22
CA GLU A 38 -8.37 -1.39 -8.11
C GLU A 38 -6.87 -1.58 -7.85
N SER A 39 -6.22 -0.48 -7.47
CA SER A 39 -4.89 -0.48 -6.87
C SER A 39 -4.98 0.22 -5.52
N TRP A 40 -4.77 -0.54 -4.45
CA TRP A 40 -4.84 -0.05 -3.07
C TRP A 40 -3.44 0.38 -2.66
N GLU A 41 -3.19 1.68 -2.79
CA GLU A 41 -1.89 2.30 -2.53
C GLU A 41 -1.61 2.51 -1.03
N CYS A 42 -2.65 2.60 -0.20
CA CYS A 42 -2.53 2.80 1.24
C CYS A 42 -3.73 2.24 2.01
N TRP A 43 -3.50 1.18 2.77
CA TRP A 43 -4.41 0.50 3.68
C TRP A 43 -3.62 -0.35 4.68
N ASP A 44 -4.30 -0.82 5.71
CA ASP A 44 -3.72 -1.56 6.85
C ASP A 44 -2.73 -2.68 6.46
N GLN A 45 -2.99 -3.44 5.39
CA GLN A 45 -2.11 -4.57 5.03
C GLN A 45 -1.03 -4.23 4.00
N ASN A 46 -0.92 -2.99 3.51
CA ASN A 46 0.21 -2.65 2.66
C ASN A 46 1.52 -2.81 3.45
N ARG A 47 2.49 -3.52 2.86
CA ARG A 47 3.80 -3.75 3.47
C ARG A 47 4.77 -2.64 3.11
N VAL A 48 5.56 -2.20 4.08
CA VAL A 48 6.65 -1.24 3.85
C VAL A 48 7.79 -1.93 3.09
N ARG A 49 8.33 -1.27 2.05
CA ARG A 49 9.43 -1.75 1.20
C ARG A 49 10.81 -1.29 1.66
N ASN A 50 10.89 -0.22 2.46
CA ASN A 50 12.15 0.48 2.72
C ASN A 50 12.42 0.71 4.22
N GLY A 51 13.71 0.85 4.53
CA GLY A 51 14.17 1.27 5.86
C GLY A 51 13.94 0.25 6.97
N ALA A 52 13.98 0.72 8.21
CA ALA A 52 13.94 -0.10 9.43
C ALA A 52 12.64 -0.90 9.62
N TYR A 53 11.55 -0.50 8.97
CA TYR A 53 10.24 -1.14 9.06
C TYR A 53 9.89 -1.99 7.83
N ALA A 54 10.84 -2.21 6.91
CA ALA A 54 10.63 -3.06 5.75
C ALA A 54 10.09 -4.45 6.12
N GLY A 55 9.12 -4.94 5.35
CA GLY A 55 8.44 -6.22 5.58
C GLY A 55 7.25 -6.15 6.55
N ARG A 56 7.11 -5.09 7.35
CA ARG A 56 5.96 -4.90 8.25
C ARG A 56 4.78 -4.24 7.53
N THR A 57 3.56 -4.53 7.98
CA THR A 57 2.34 -3.89 7.47
C THR A 57 2.08 -2.53 8.16
N LEU A 58 1.32 -1.65 7.52
CA LEU A 58 0.86 -0.40 8.17
C LEU A 58 0.05 -0.68 9.44
N ALA A 59 -0.72 -1.77 9.49
CA ALA A 59 -1.43 -2.23 10.67
C ALA A 59 -0.47 -2.59 11.82
N ASP A 60 0.62 -3.31 11.54
CA ASP A 60 1.63 -3.64 12.56
C ASP A 60 2.26 -2.37 13.14
N LEU A 61 2.51 -1.36 12.30
CA LEU A 61 3.08 -0.09 12.72
C LEU A 61 2.07 0.74 13.51
N ARG A 62 0.81 0.79 13.07
CA ARG A 62 -0.27 1.48 13.79
C ARG A 62 -0.52 0.84 15.15
N ALA A 63 -0.57 -0.49 15.23
CA ALA A 63 -0.73 -1.20 16.50
C ALA A 63 0.42 -0.92 17.48
N GLN A 64 1.65 -0.74 16.98
CA GLN A 64 2.81 -0.46 17.82
C GLN A 64 2.95 1.02 18.20
N PHE A 65 2.70 1.94 17.26
CA PHE A 65 3.05 3.36 17.41
C PHE A 65 1.84 4.28 17.58
N GLY A 66 0.64 3.83 17.20
CA GLY A 66 -0.61 4.56 17.28
C GLY A 66 -0.50 6.01 16.80
N ARG A 67 -0.81 6.95 17.69
CA ARG A 67 -0.73 8.41 17.45
C ARG A 67 0.65 8.91 17.02
N ALA A 68 1.74 8.19 17.32
CA ALA A 68 3.06 8.54 16.84
C ALA A 68 3.25 8.27 15.34
N LEU A 69 2.41 7.42 14.74
CA LEU A 69 2.37 7.14 13.31
C LEU A 69 1.32 7.98 12.57
N THR A 70 0.06 7.98 13.05
CA THR A 70 -1.10 8.56 12.34
C THR A 70 -1.60 9.89 12.92
N GLY A 71 -0.94 10.39 13.97
CA GLY A 71 -1.30 11.64 14.62
C GLY A 71 -2.53 11.54 15.52
N ARG A 72 -3.11 12.68 15.89
CA ARG A 72 -4.21 12.76 16.88
C ARG A 72 -5.53 12.14 16.44
N ALA A 73 -5.65 11.77 15.16
CA ALA A 73 -6.84 11.12 14.61
C ALA A 73 -6.93 9.63 14.96
N ASP A 74 -5.84 9.03 15.45
CA ASP A 74 -5.87 7.65 15.94
C ASP A 74 -6.62 7.57 17.27
N PRO A 75 -7.70 6.74 17.35
CA PRO A 75 -8.54 6.65 18.54
C PRO A 75 -7.73 6.28 19.79
#